data_AF-A0A1D2RH95-F1
#
_entry.id   AF-A0A1D2RH95-F1
#
_cell.length_a   1.000
_cell.length_b   1.000
_cell.length_c   1.000
_cell.angle_alpha   90.00
_cell.angle_beta   90.00
_cell.angle_gamma   90.00
#
_symmetry.space_group_name_H-M   'P 1'
#
loop_
_entity.id
_entity.type
_entity.pdbx_description
1 polymer ?
#
loop_
_entity_poly.entity_id
_entity_poly.type
_entity_poly.pdbx_seq_one_letter_code
_entity_poly.pdbx_strand_id
1 'polypeptide(L)'
;MRKNKTMKNGKEFLRDVIKFYPYKVNYILTDNGEEFCYNSLPKNKRTKKTHPFVNLCIENKINHRTIKFKHPWTNGMIERFNGKIKNKVY
;
A
#
# COMPACT_ATOMS: atom_id res chain seq x y z
N MET A 1 7.37 -14.69 -5.38
CA MET A 1 6.38 -13.59 -5.31
C MET A 1 5.24 -13.97 -4.39
N ARG A 2 4.72 -13.05 -3.56
CA ARG A 2 3.52 -13.29 -2.73
C ARG A 2 2.32 -13.47 -3.68
N LYS A 3 1.62 -14.62 -3.59
CA LYS A 3 0.56 -14.98 -4.56
C LYS A 3 -0.78 -14.27 -4.33
N ASN A 4 -1.08 -13.89 -3.08
CA ASN A 4 -2.40 -13.39 -2.69
C ASN A 4 -2.34 -11.97 -2.12
N LYS A 5 -3.34 -11.15 -2.45
CA LYS A 5 -3.58 -9.84 -1.83
C LYS A 5 -4.23 -10.01 -0.47
N THR A 6 -3.43 -10.00 0.59
CA THR A 6 -3.92 -10.11 1.97
C THR A 6 -3.25 -9.07 2.85
N MET A 7 -3.91 -8.69 3.95
CA MET A 7 -3.36 -7.73 4.91
C MET A 7 -2.01 -8.19 5.49
N LYS A 8 -1.86 -9.50 5.75
CA LYS A 8 -0.60 -10.09 6.21
C LYS A 8 0.50 -9.88 5.17
N ASN A 9 0.20 -10.15 3.90
CA ASN A 9 1.16 -9.99 2.82
C ASN A 9 1.53 -8.52 2.57
N GLY A 10 0.57 -7.60 2.70
CA GLY A 10 0.83 -6.16 2.65
C GLY A 10 1.79 -5.71 3.74
N LYS A 11 1.55 -6.12 5.00
CA LYS A 11 2.43 -5.81 6.14
C LYS A 11 3.84 -6.37 5.95
N GLU A 12 3.96 -7.65 5.59
CA GLU A 12 5.28 -8.27 5.39
C GLU A 12 6.03 -7.67 4.20
N PHE A 13 5.33 -7.26 3.15
CA PHE A 13 5.96 -6.53 2.04
C PHE A 13 6.55 -5.20 2.50
N LEU A 14 5.82 -4.42 3.30
CA LEU A 14 6.35 -3.18 3.87
C LEU A 14 7.58 -3.45 4.76
N ARG A 15 7.55 -4.52 5.56
CA ARG A 15 8.69 -4.92 6.40
C ARG A 15 9.93 -5.20 5.55
N ASP A 16 9.77 -5.92 4.44
CA ASP A 16 10.87 -6.19 3.51
C ASP A 16 11.39 -4.91 2.86
N VAL A 17 10.49 -4.01 2.45
CA VAL A 17 10.84 -2.71 1.83
C VAL A 17 11.69 -1.86 2.77
N ILE A 18 11.27 -1.73 4.04
CA ILE A 18 12.01 -0.97 5.06
C ILE A 18 13.40 -1.57 5.30
N LYS A 19 13.52 -2.91 5.28
CA LYS A 19 14.81 -3.60 5.45
C LYS A 19 15.71 -3.48 4.22
N PHE A 20 15.13 -3.48 3.03
CA PHE A 20 15.87 -3.52 1.77
C PHE A 20 16.55 -2.19 1.45
N TYR A 21 15.84 -1.08 1.63
CA TYR A 21 16.39 0.23 1.29
C TYR A 21 17.32 0.75 2.39
N PRO A 22 18.52 1.24 2.05
CA PRO A 22 19.48 1.76 3.02
C PRO A 22 19.12 3.17 3.53
N TYR A 23 17.91 3.66 3.26
CA TYR A 23 17.43 4.98 3.62
C TYR A 23 16.05 4.93 4.26
N LYS A 24 15.76 5.93 5.09
CA LYS A 24 14.46 6.04 5.77
C LYS A 24 13.36 6.38 4.77
N VAL A 25 12.38 5.49 4.66
CA VAL A 25 11.13 5.76 3.93
C VAL A 25 10.29 6.72 4.77
N ASN A 26 10.14 7.97 4.32
CA ASN A 26 9.37 8.97 5.07
C ASN A 26 7.88 8.97 4.70
N TYR A 27 7.55 8.61 3.46
CA TYR A 27 6.20 8.70 2.90
C TYR A 27 5.86 7.46 2.08
N ILE A 28 4.63 6.98 2.23
CA ILE A 28 4.06 5.91 1.40
C ILE A 28 2.68 6.36 0.91
N LEU A 29 2.46 6.21 -0.39
CA LEU A 29 1.17 6.41 -1.04
C LEU A 29 0.67 5.07 -1.59
N THR A 30 -0.50 4.63 -1.16
CA THR A 30 -1.18 3.41 -1.68
C THR A 30 -2.54 3.75 -2.27
N ASP A 31 -3.13 2.83 -3.02
CA ASP A 31 -4.57 2.86 -3.27
C ASP A 31 -5.35 2.49 -1.99
N ASN A 32 -6.68 2.40 -2.10
CA ASN A 32 -7.55 1.98 -1.00
C ASN A 32 -7.72 0.44 -0.93
N GLY A 33 -6.75 -0.34 -1.41
CA GLY A 33 -6.78 -1.80 -1.31
C GLY A 33 -6.93 -2.28 0.14
N GLU A 34 -7.71 -3.36 0.32
CA GLU A 34 -7.95 -3.96 1.64
C GLU A 34 -6.66 -4.54 2.25
N GLU A 35 -5.63 -4.79 1.44
CA GLU A 35 -4.30 -5.20 1.90
C GLU A 35 -3.51 -4.08 2.60
N PHE A 36 -3.92 -2.81 2.44
CA PHE A 36 -3.21 -1.64 2.95
C PHE A 36 -4.03 -0.81 3.96
N CYS A 37 -5.36 -0.81 3.83
CA CYS A 37 -6.24 0.00 4.66
C CYS A 37 -7.65 -0.58 4.78
N TYR A 38 -8.46 0.01 5.67
CA TYR A 38 -9.88 -0.33 5.83
C TYR A 38 -10.83 0.64 5.11
N ASN A 39 -10.32 1.57 4.30
CA ASN A 39 -11.14 2.65 3.71
C ASN A 39 -12.22 2.12 2.76
N SER A 40 -11.96 0.99 2.09
CA SER A 40 -12.89 0.36 1.14
C SER A 40 -13.84 -0.64 1.79
N LEU A 41 -13.76 -0.87 3.11
CA LEU A 41 -14.65 -1.84 3.77
C LEU A 41 -16.12 -1.41 3.65
N PRO A 42 -17.04 -2.36 3.38
CA PRO A 42 -18.46 -2.07 3.36
C PRO A 42 -18.96 -1.62 4.74
N LYS A 43 -20.05 -0.85 4.78
CA LYS A 43 -20.56 -0.20 6.01
C LYS A 43 -20.69 -1.16 7.20
N ASN A 44 -21.17 -2.38 6.95
CA ASN A 44 -21.38 -3.43 7.96
C ASN A 44 -20.07 -4.08 8.47
N LYS A 45 -18.93 -3.85 7.82
CA LYS A 45 -17.61 -4.36 8.22
C LYS A 45 -16.67 -3.25 8.69
N ARG A 46 -17.13 -2.01 8.78
CA ARG A 46 -16.32 -0.89 9.28
C ARG A 46 -15.81 -1.21 10.68
N THR A 47 -14.55 -0.86 10.92
CA THR A 47 -13.90 -1.11 12.19
C THR A 47 -13.17 0.14 12.66
N LYS A 48 -13.09 0.33 13.97
CA LYS A 48 -12.25 1.36 14.61
C LYS A 48 -10.81 0.89 14.81
N LYS A 49 -10.52 -0.38 14.51
CA LYS A 49 -9.17 -0.94 14.61
C LYS A 49 -8.25 -0.25 13.60
N THR A 50 -7.01 -0.01 14.00
CA THR A 50 -5.97 0.40 13.05
C THR A 50 -5.55 -0.79 12.19
N HIS A 51 -5.41 -0.56 10.89
CA HIS A 51 -4.99 -1.59 9.94
C HIS A 51 -3.53 -2.03 10.23
N PRO A 52 -3.16 -3.33 10.17
CA PRO A 52 -1.81 -3.79 10.50
C PRO A 52 -0.69 -3.14 9.67
N PHE A 53 -0.96 -2.84 8.40
CA PHE A 53 -0.05 -2.06 7.55
C PHE A 53 0.16 -0.65 8.08
N VAL A 54 -0.92 0.02 8.49
CA VAL A 54 -0.89 1.38 9.04
C VAL A 54 -0.15 1.39 10.38
N ASN A 55 -0.36 0.40 11.24
CA ASN A 55 0.41 0.24 12.47
C ASN A 55 1.91 0.18 12.20
N LEU A 56 2.34 -0.64 11.22
CA LEU A 56 3.75 -0.75 10.88
C LEU A 56 4.31 0.58 10.33
N CYS A 57 3.53 1.33 9.56
CA CYS A 57 3.91 2.69 9.14
C CYS A 57 4.11 3.61 10.35
N ILE A 58 3.19 3.61 11.32
CA ILE A 58 3.28 4.44 12.53
C ILE A 58 4.52 4.08 13.36
N GLU A 59 4.74 2.78 13.60
CA GLU A 59 5.91 2.26 14.32
C GLU A 59 7.23 2.75 13.70
N ASN A 60 7.28 2.83 12.37
CA ASN A 60 8.47 3.26 11.62
C ASN A 60 8.49 4.77 11.31
N LYS A 61 7.55 5.56 11.87
CA LYS A 61 7.40 7.01 11.63
C LYS A 61 7.27 7.35 10.14
N ILE A 62 6.52 6.52 9.41
CA ILE A 62 6.21 6.66 7.99
C ILE A 62 4.84 7.33 7.85
N ASN A 63 4.78 8.42 7.10
CA ASN A 63 3.52 9.06 6.77
C ASN A 63 2.83 8.29 5.65
N HIS A 64 1.79 7.53 6.00
CA HIS A 64 0.98 6.77 5.04
C HIS A 64 -0.21 7.59 4.56
N ARG A 65 -0.37 7.67 3.24
CA ARG A 65 -1.51 8.30 2.57
C ARG A 65 -2.16 7.30 1.62
N THR A 66 -3.46 7.44 1.43
CA THR A 66 -4.23 6.70 0.43
C THR A 66 -4.65 7.64 -0.69
N ILE A 67 -4.70 7.13 -1.92
CA ILE A 67 -5.16 7.89 -3.08
C ILE A 67 -6.64 8.24 -2.89
N LYS A 68 -7.00 9.50 -3.16
CA LYS A 68 -8.41 9.92 -3.20
C LYS A 68 -9.08 9.33 -4.45
N PHE A 69 -10.29 8.80 -4.27
CA PHE A 69 -11.12 8.34 -5.38
C PHE A 69 -11.33 9.46 -6.41
N LYS A 70 -11.32 9.15 -7.71
CA LYS A 70 -11.47 10.10 -8.84
C LYS A 70 -10.35 11.14 -9.02
N HIS A 71 -9.11 10.83 -8.64
CA HIS A 71 -7.95 11.68 -8.93
C HIS A 71 -6.93 10.92 -9.81
N PRO A 72 -7.18 10.79 -11.14
CA PRO A 72 -6.38 9.94 -12.03
C PRO A 72 -4.90 10.36 -12.10
N TRP A 73 -4.60 11.64 -11.92
CA TRP A 73 -3.23 12.16 -12.05
C TRP A 73 -2.29 11.70 -10.94
N THR A 74 -2.79 11.24 -9.78
CA THR A 74 -1.96 10.64 -8.73
C THR A 74 -1.74 9.14 -8.94
N ASN A 75 -2.62 8.46 -9.69
CA ASN A 75 -2.49 7.04 -10.01
C ASN A 75 -1.73 6.78 -11.32
N GLY A 76 -1.69 7.77 -12.22
CA GLY A 76 -1.09 7.62 -13.55
C GLY A 76 0.39 7.24 -13.55
N MET A 77 1.16 7.64 -12.53
CA MET A 77 2.56 7.20 -12.40
C MET A 77 2.66 5.70 -12.08
N ILE A 78 1.82 5.20 -11.17
CA ILE A 78 1.78 3.77 -10.79
C ILE A 78 1.28 2.94 -11.97
N GLU A 79 0.23 3.40 -12.66
CA GLU A 79 -0.31 2.74 -13.84
C GLU A 79 0.73 2.64 -14.96
N ARG A 80 1.45 3.73 -15.27
CA ARG A 80 2.55 3.73 -16.26
C ARG A 80 3.70 2.82 -15.84
N PHE A 81 4.09 2.85 -14.58
CA PHE A 81 5.16 1.99 -14.05
C PHE A 81 4.79 0.51 -14.17
N ASN A 82 3.58 0.14 -13.73
CA ASN A 82 3.07 -1.22 -13.84
C ASN A 82 2.93 -1.67 -15.31
N GLY A 83 2.52 -0.77 -16.20
CA GLY A 83 2.49 -1.02 -17.64
C GLY A 83 3.88 -1.34 -18.21
N LYS A 84 4.90 -0.55 -17.87
CA LYS A 84 6.28 -0.80 -18.33
C LYS A 84 6.84 -2.12 -17.82
N ILE A 85 6.57 -2.50 -16.56
CA ILE A 85 7.01 -3.80 -16.02
C ILE A 85 6.32 -4.94 -16.75
N LYS A 86 4.99 -4.87 -16.93
CA LYS A 86 4.25 -5.93 -17.63
C LYS A 86 4.73 -6.10 -19.07
N ASN A 87 5.00 -5.00 -19.78
CA ASN A 87 5.51 -5.04 -21.15
C ASN A 87 6.93 -5.61 -21.29
N LYS A 88 7.72 -5.67 -20.21
CA LYS A 88 9.06 -6.28 -20.20
C LYS A 88 9.06 -7.75 -19.77
N VAL A 89 7.93 -8.27 -19.30
CA VAL A 89 7.77 -9.63 -18.78
C VAL A 89 6.97 -10.52 -19.78
N TYR A 90 6.69 -10.00 -20.97
CA TYR A 90 6.28 -10.77 -22.16
C TYR A 90 7.32 -10.62 -23.25
#